data_AF-A0A522QTI9-F1
#
_entry.id   AF-A0A522QTI9-F1
#
_cell.length_a   1.000
_cell.length_b   1.000
_cell.length_c   1.000
_cell.angle_alpha   90.00
_cell.angle_beta   90.00
_cell.angle_gamma   90.00
#
_symmetry.space_group_name_H-M   'P 1'
#
loop_
_entity.id
_entity.type
_entity.pdbx_description
1 polymer ?
#
loop_
_entity_poly.entity_id
_entity_poly.type
_entity_poly.pdbx_seq_one_letter_code
_entity_poly.pdbx_strand_id
1 'polypeptide(L)'
;AAETPLRNAETALSILRLAGEMARVGTPHAQSDVRCAQAFARASLQGSFENVRVNHEYLNDEELIVAQRDRMAALDREAATL
;
A
#
# COMPACT_ATOMS: atom_id res chain seq x y z
N ALA A 1 -0.56 -1.38 -17.71
CA ALA A 1 0.41 -2.02 -16.78
C ALA A 1 0.28 -1.45 -15.36
N ALA A 2 0.22 -0.12 -15.19
CA ALA A 2 0.15 0.55 -13.88
C ALA A 2 -1.03 0.16 -12.95
N GLU A 3 -2.16 -0.31 -13.49
CA GLU A 3 -3.30 -0.71 -12.65
C GLU A 3 -3.00 -1.95 -11.78
N THR A 4 -2.22 -2.90 -12.30
CA THR A 4 -1.86 -4.11 -11.53
C THR A 4 -1.09 -3.79 -10.25
N PRO A 5 0.01 -3.00 -10.27
CA PRO A 5 0.68 -2.59 -9.05
C PRO A 5 -0.18 -1.68 -8.16
N LEU A 6 -1.13 -0.89 -8.69
CA LEU A 6 -2.11 -0.17 -7.85
C LEU A 6 -2.98 -1.13 -7.04
N ARG A 7 -3.47 -2.21 -7.64
CA ARG A 7 -4.23 -3.23 -6.89
C ARG A 7 -3.37 -3.96 -5.85
N ASN A 8 -2.08 -4.11 -6.10
CA ASN A 8 -1.15 -4.64 -5.10
C ASN A 8 -0.98 -3.67 -3.91
N ALA A 9 -0.88 -2.37 -4.18
CA ALA A 9 -0.86 -1.33 -3.15
C ALA A 9 -2.14 -1.35 -2.28
N GLU A 10 -3.31 -1.49 -2.89
CA GLU A 10 -4.60 -1.63 -2.16
C GLU A 10 -4.64 -2.89 -1.28
N THR A 11 -4.08 -3.99 -1.79
CA THR A 11 -3.96 -5.24 -1.03
C THR A 11 -3.01 -5.08 0.16
N ALA A 12 -1.87 -4.42 -0.05
CA ALA A 12 -0.92 -4.12 1.02
C ALA A 12 -1.54 -3.25 2.11
N LEU A 13 -2.32 -2.22 1.74
CA LEU A 13 -3.06 -1.39 2.69
C LEU A 13 -4.08 -2.22 3.49
N SER A 14 -4.76 -3.17 2.84
CA SER A 14 -5.71 -4.07 3.52
C SER A 14 -5.01 -4.95 4.58
N ILE A 15 -3.80 -5.44 4.30
CA ILE A 15 -2.98 -6.15 5.28
C ILE A 15 -2.60 -5.22 6.44
N LEU A 16 -2.22 -3.98 6.15
CA LEU A 16 -1.87 -3.00 7.19
C LEU A 16 -3.04 -2.70 8.13
N ARG A 17 -4.26 -2.56 7.59
CA ARG A 17 -5.49 -2.39 8.39
C ARG A 17 -5.72 -3.58 9.32
N LEU A 18 -5.65 -4.81 8.79
CA LEU A 18 -5.81 -6.04 9.57
C LEU A 18 -4.75 -6.15 10.67
N ALA A 19 -3.49 -5.82 10.36
CA ALA A 19 -2.42 -5.82 11.35
C ALA A 19 -2.66 -4.77 12.46
N GLY A 20 -3.17 -3.58 12.13
CA GLY A 20 -3.57 -2.57 13.11
C GLY A 20 -4.75 -3.01 14.00
N GLU A 21 -5.70 -3.78 13.46
CA GLU A 21 -6.75 -4.42 14.25
C GLU A 21 -6.17 -5.47 15.20
N MET A 22 -5.32 -6.37 14.69
CA MET A 22 -4.66 -7.40 15.49
C MET A 22 -3.77 -6.82 16.59
N ALA A 23 -3.13 -5.66 16.36
CA ALA A 23 -2.37 -4.96 17.39
C ALA A 23 -3.23 -4.58 18.61
N ARG A 24 -4.52 -4.26 18.39
CA ARG A 24 -5.47 -3.83 19.42
C ARG A 24 -6.18 -5.00 20.13
N VAL A 25 -6.56 -6.05 19.40
CA VAL A 25 -7.42 -7.13 19.93
C VAL A 25 -6.74 -8.50 20.00
N GLY A 26 -5.51 -8.63 19.49
CA GLY A 26 -4.77 -9.88 19.43
C GLY A 26 -4.12 -10.30 20.76
N THR A 27 -3.54 -11.50 20.76
CA THR A 27 -2.82 -12.01 21.94
C THR A 27 -1.43 -11.36 22.05
N PRO A 28 -0.90 -11.15 23.27
CA PRO A 28 0.46 -10.62 23.46
C PRO A 28 1.54 -11.43 22.73
N HIS A 29 1.34 -12.75 22.58
CA HIS A 29 2.28 -13.65 21.92
C HIS A 29 2.39 -13.43 20.40
N ALA A 30 1.38 -12.85 19.76
CA ALA A 30 1.38 -12.58 18.32
C ALA A 30 1.96 -11.20 17.95
N GLN A 31 2.38 -10.39 18.94
CA GLN A 31 2.77 -9.00 18.70
C GLN A 31 4.01 -8.85 17.80
N SER A 32 4.94 -9.81 17.82
CA SER A 32 6.06 -9.82 16.86
C SER A 32 5.57 -10.03 15.43
N ASP A 33 4.64 -10.96 15.21
CA ASP A 33 4.11 -11.28 13.89
C ASP A 33 3.28 -10.12 13.34
N VAL A 34 2.52 -9.45 14.19
CA VAL A 34 1.79 -8.22 13.84
C VAL A 34 2.77 -7.14 13.36
N ARG A 35 3.86 -6.90 14.08
CA ARG A 35 4.89 -5.92 13.65
C ARG A 35 5.54 -6.30 12.34
N CYS A 36 5.83 -7.59 12.12
CA CYS A 36 6.34 -8.08 10.84
C CYS A 36 5.34 -7.82 9.71
N ALA A 37 4.06 -8.13 9.90
CA ALA A 37 3.01 -7.90 8.91
C ALA A 37 2.89 -6.40 8.56
N GLN A 38 2.94 -5.51 9.56
CA GLN A 38 2.95 -4.06 9.32
C GLN A 38 4.16 -3.62 8.48
N ALA A 39 5.36 -4.12 8.81
CA ALA A 39 6.57 -3.78 8.07
C ALA A 39 6.51 -4.27 6.61
N PHE A 40 6.07 -5.51 6.39
CA PHE A 40 5.94 -6.08 5.05
C PHE A 40 4.86 -5.37 4.22
N ALA A 41 3.72 -5.05 4.84
CA ALA A 41 2.65 -4.30 4.17
C ALA A 41 3.13 -2.91 3.73
N ARG A 42 3.83 -2.17 4.60
CA ARG A 42 4.39 -0.86 4.23
C ARG A 42 5.41 -0.96 3.11
N ALA A 43 6.32 -1.93 3.18
CA ALA A 43 7.30 -2.15 2.12
C ALA A 43 6.63 -2.53 0.79
N SER A 44 5.60 -3.39 0.83
CA SER A 44 4.85 -3.81 -0.34
C SER A 44 4.06 -2.65 -0.97
N LEU A 45 3.48 -1.77 -0.16
CA LEU A 45 2.81 -0.55 -0.61
C LEU A 45 3.79 0.36 -1.38
N GLN A 46 4.93 0.68 -0.77
CA GLN A 46 5.93 1.55 -1.39
C GLN A 46 6.56 0.92 -2.65
N GLY A 47 6.89 -0.38 -2.62
CA GLY A 47 7.38 -1.08 -3.81
C GLY A 47 6.35 -1.12 -4.94
N SER A 48 5.07 -1.23 -4.61
CA SER A 48 3.99 -1.14 -5.60
C SER A 48 3.91 0.26 -6.22
N PHE A 49 4.10 1.32 -5.44
CA PHE A 49 4.17 2.69 -5.96
C PHE A 49 5.34 2.91 -6.91
N GLU A 50 6.52 2.37 -6.62
CA GLU A 50 7.66 2.42 -7.56
C GLU A 50 7.31 1.75 -8.89
N ASN A 51 6.67 0.58 -8.85
CA ASN A 51 6.21 -0.10 -10.06
C ASN A 51 5.16 0.70 -10.85
N VAL A 52 4.32 1.49 -10.18
CA VAL A 52 3.40 2.43 -10.85
C VAL A 52 4.19 3.55 -11.53
N ARG A 53 5.15 4.17 -10.83
CA ARG A 53 5.98 5.27 -11.35
C ARG A 53 6.76 4.86 -12.60
N VAL A 54 7.40 3.69 -12.57
CA VAL A 54 8.08 3.13 -13.75
C VAL A 54 7.12 2.96 -14.93
N ASN A 55 5.88 2.51 -14.69
CA ASN A 55 4.89 2.40 -15.76
C ASN A 55 4.41 3.78 -16.29
N HIS A 56 4.37 4.82 -15.44
CA HIS A 56 4.01 6.18 -15.85
C HIS A 56 5.03 6.77 -16.82
N GLU A 57 6.31 6.41 -16.74
CA GLU A 57 7.37 6.89 -17.66
C GLU A 57 7.11 6.51 -19.13
N TYR A 58 6.30 5.47 -19.36
CA TYR A 58 5.98 4.96 -20.70
C TYR A 58 4.53 5.23 -21.12
N LEU A 59 3.75 5.99 -20.33
CA LEU A 59 2.35 6.28 -20.58
C LEU A 59 2.19 7.70 -21.14
N ASN A 60 1.40 7.87 -22.19
CA ASN A 60 1.12 9.19 -22.79
C ASN A 60 -0.20 9.81 -22.29
N ASP A 61 -1.01 9.05 -21.56
CA ASP A 61 -2.32 9.50 -21.06
C ASP A 61 -2.14 10.26 -19.74
N GLU A 62 -2.07 11.59 -19.83
CA GLU A 62 -1.83 12.47 -18.69
C GLU A 62 -2.96 12.43 -17.65
N GLU A 63 -4.22 12.35 -18.09
CA GLU A 63 -5.38 12.29 -17.19
C GLU A 63 -5.34 11.00 -16.35
N LEU A 64 -5.00 9.88 -16.98
CA LEU A 64 -4.83 8.61 -16.28
C LEU A 64 -3.65 8.65 -15.30
N ILE A 65 -2.52 9.26 -15.68
CA ILE A 65 -1.37 9.42 -14.77
C ILE A 65 -1.76 10.23 -13.53
N VAL A 66 -2.47 11.35 -13.71
CA VAL A 66 -2.94 12.20 -12.60
C VAL A 66 -3.87 11.40 -11.69
N ALA A 67 -4.89 10.74 -12.24
CA ALA A 67 -5.83 9.94 -11.46
C ALA A 67 -5.14 8.82 -10.66
N GLN A 68 -4.13 8.17 -11.24
CA GLN A 68 -3.36 7.13 -10.58
C GLN A 68 -2.46 7.70 -9.46
N ARG A 69 -1.84 8.86 -9.66
CA ARG A 69 -1.08 9.55 -8.61
C ARG A 69 -1.95 9.98 -7.44
N ASP A 70 -3.17 10.44 -7.70
CA ASP A 70 -4.13 10.80 -6.66
C ASP A 70 -4.54 9.58 -5.84
N ARG A 71 -4.76 8.42 -6.49
CA ARG A 71 -4.98 7.14 -5.81
C ARG A 71 -3.79 6.75 -4.93
N MET A 72 -2.56 6.83 -5.45
CA MET A 72 -1.35 6.56 -4.66
C MET A 72 -1.27 7.47 -3.42
N ALA A 73 -1.51 8.76 -3.59
CA ALA A 73 -1.48 9.73 -2.49
C ALA A 73 -2.58 9.47 -1.46
N ALA A 74 -3.77 9.03 -1.88
CA ALA A 74 -4.84 8.65 -0.96
C ALA A 74 -4.46 7.40 -0.13
N LEU A 75 -3.92 6.36 -0.79
CA LEU A 75 -3.47 5.14 -0.13
C LEU A 75 -2.32 5.42 0.84
N ASP A 76 -1.37 6.30 0.48
CA ASP A 76 -0.24 6.67 1.34
C ASP A 76 -0.67 7.45 2.58
N ARG A 77 -1.59 8.43 2.41
CA ARG A 77 -2.19 9.16 3.54
C ARG A 77 -2.91 8.25 4.50
N GLU A 78 -3.62 7.25 4.00
CA GLU A 78 -4.30 6.29 4.85
C GLU A 78 -3.29 5.37 5.55
N ALA A 79 -2.28 4.86 4.85
CA ALA A 79 -1.25 4.03 5.46
C ALA A 79 -0.49 4.77 6.58
N ALA A 80 -0.38 6.09 6.51
CA ALA A 80 0.26 6.92 7.54
C ALA A 80 -0.58 7.04 8.83
N THR A 81 -1.88 6.72 8.82
CA THR A 81 -2.75 6.77 10.02
C THR A 81 -2.97 5.41 10.69
N LEU A 82 -2.53 4.32 10.06
CA LEU A 82 -2.53 2.95 10.57
C LEU A 82 -1.21 2.61 11.26
#